data_AF-A0A4Q2U389-F1
#
_entry.id   AF-A0A4Q2U389-F1
#
_cell.length_a   1.000
_cell.length_b   1.000
_cell.length_c   1.000
_cell.angle_alpha   90.00
_cell.angle_beta   90.00
_cell.angle_gamma   90.00
#
_symmetry.space_group_name_H-M   'P 1'
#
loop_
_entity.id
_entity.type
_entity.pdbx_description
1 polymer ?
#
loop_
_entity_poly.entity_id
_entity_poly.type
_entity_poly.pdbx_seq_one_letter_code
_entity_poly.pdbx_strand_id
1 'polypeptide(L)' 'MTYHAEPSDDRVVVTTDEGRRYSFPIVELQATRRPPRLETWADDLPTYSVLRIIERARRAAEECAIAHDMI' A
#
# COMPACT_ATOMS: atom_id res chain seq x y z
N MET A 1 14.48 -2.60 -1.39
CA MET A 1 13.52 -1.65 -0.83
C MET A 1 12.53 -2.43 0.01
N THR A 2 12.65 -2.30 1.31
CA THR A 2 11.82 -2.98 2.32
C THR A 2 10.79 -1.99 2.84
N TYR A 3 9.59 -2.47 3.12
CA TYR A 3 8.47 -1.64 3.59
C TYR A 3 8.09 -2.10 4.99
N HIS A 4 8.05 -1.16 5.93
CA HIS A 4 7.62 -1.38 7.31
C HIS A 4 6.28 -0.70 7.50
N ALA A 5 5.25 -1.49 7.76
CA ALA A 5 3.88 -1.00 7.95
C ALA A 5 3.50 -1.02 9.43
N GLU A 6 2.91 0.08 9.90
CA GLU A 6 2.42 0.24 11.27
C GLU A 6 0.98 0.76 11.24
N PRO A 7 0.03 0.08 11.90
CA PRO A 7 -1.33 0.57 12.01
C PRO A 7 -1.41 1.76 12.97
N SER A 8 -2.29 2.71 12.67
CA SER A 8 -2.54 3.91 13.47
C SER A 8 -4.01 4.28 13.36
N ASP A 9 -4.81 4.13 14.40
CA ASP A 9 -6.24 4.48 14.47
C ASP A 9 -7.04 4.28 13.15
N ASP A 10 -7.10 5.31 12.29
CA ASP A 10 -7.87 5.36 11.04
C ASP A 10 -7.05 5.10 9.75
N ARG A 11 -5.75 4.77 9.88
CA ARG A 11 -4.78 4.68 8.77
C ARG A 11 -3.69 3.63 9.00
N VAL A 12 -2.99 3.28 7.95
CA VAL A 12 -1.74 2.51 8.02
C VAL A 12 -0.60 3.36 7.47
N VAL A 13 0.47 3.44 8.25
CA VAL A 13 1.69 4.15 7.90
C VAL A 13 2.69 3.15 7.36
N VAL A 14 3.25 3.43 6.18
CA VAL A 14 4.30 2.61 5.58
C VAL A 14 5.58 3.42 5.46
N THR A 15 6.66 2.93 6.04
CA THR A 15 7.99 3.55 6.00
C THR A 15 8.94 2.67 5.19
N THR A 16 9.64 3.27 4.24
CA THR A 16 10.67 2.59 3.45
C THR A 16 12.03 2.61 4.14
N ASP A 17 12.94 1.74 3.72
CA ASP A 17 14.34 1.72 4.17
C ASP A 17 15.09 3.04 3.88
N GLU A 18 14.64 3.80 2.87
CA GLU A 18 15.14 5.16 2.56
C GLU A 18 14.55 6.26 3.46
N GLY A 19 13.70 5.90 4.44
CA GLY A 19 13.04 6.84 5.35
C GLY A 19 11.85 7.58 4.74
N ARG A 20 11.34 7.16 3.58
CA ARG A 20 10.12 7.75 3.00
C ARG A 20 8.90 7.19 3.71
N ARG A 21 7.95 8.06 4.03
CA ARG A 21 6.73 7.71 4.75
C ARG A 21 5.51 7.92 3.85
N TYR A 22 4.66 6.90 3.79
CA TYR A 22 3.39 6.87 3.09
C TYR A 22 2.28 6.61 4.11
N SER A 23 1.11 7.23 3.92
CA SER A 23 -0.03 7.09 4.82
C SER A 23 -1.26 6.73 4.00
N PHE A 24 -1.91 5.63 4.36
CA PHE A 24 -3.08 5.12 3.66
C PHE A 24 -4.28 5.05 4.61
N PRO A 25 -5.37 5.80 4.35
CA PRO A 25 -6.60 5.69 5.14
C PRO A 25 -7.22 4.29 5.01
N ILE A 26 -7.70 3.71 6.11
CA ILE A 26 -8.31 2.36 6.11
C ILE A 26 -9.49 2.28 5.15
N VAL A 27 -10.30 3.35 5.08
CA VAL A 27 -11.46 3.44 4.18
C VAL A 27 -11.08 3.30 2.70
N GLU A 28 -9.90 3.77 2.31
CA GLU A 28 -9.38 3.63 0.95
C GLU A 28 -8.86 2.21 0.71
N LEU A 29 -8.19 1.60 1.70
CA LEU A 29 -7.73 0.21 1.64
C LEU A 29 -8.90 -0.78 1.52
N GLN A 30 -10.04 -0.49 2.16
CA GLN A 30 -11.28 -1.27 1.99
C GLN A 30 -11.85 -1.14 0.57
N ALA A 31 -11.80 0.06 -0.02
CA ALA A 31 -12.32 0.32 -1.35
C ALA A 31 -11.50 -0.40 -2.43
N THR A 32 -10.18 -0.52 -2.26
CA THR A 32 -9.28 -1.23 -3.17
C THR A 32 -9.30 -2.75 -3.02
N ARG A 33 -9.98 -3.28 -2.00
CA ARG A 33 -10.24 -4.71 -1.83
C ARG A 33 -11.20 -5.27 -2.89
N ARG A 34 -11.98 -4.41 -3.55
CA ARG A 34 -12.69 -4.80 -4.78
C ARG A 34 -11.70 -4.81 -5.93
N PRO A 35 -11.70 -5.86 -6.78
CA PRO A 35 -10.69 -6.01 -7.81
C PRO A 35 -10.70 -4.76 -8.69
N PRO A 36 -9.57 -4.04 -8.81
CA PRO A 36 -9.47 -2.97 -9.78
C PRO A 36 -9.68 -3.60 -11.16
N ARG A 37 -10.79 -3.24 -11.83
CA ARG A 37 -10.93 -3.51 -13.25
C ARG A 37 -10.00 -2.57 -13.99
N LEU A 38 -8.75 -2.97 -14.18
CA LEU A 38 -7.84 -2.37 -15.14
C LEU A 38 -6.85 -3.46 -15.57
N GLU A 39 -6.88 -3.75 -16.87
CA GLU A 39 -6.11 -4.79 -17.58
C GLU A 39 -4.60 -4.48 -17.68
N THR A 40 -4.06 -3.72 -16.73
CA THR A 40 -2.65 -3.33 -16.69
C THR A 40 -2.04 -3.88 -15.41
N TRP A 41 -1.23 -4.93 -15.57
CA TRP A 41 -0.60 -5.61 -14.45
C TRP A 41 0.56 -4.74 -13.94
N ALA A 42 0.83 -4.78 -12.64
CA ALA A 42 1.88 -3.96 -12.00
C ALA A 42 3.30 -4.19 -12.57
N ASP A 43 3.49 -5.22 -13.39
CA ASP A 43 4.72 -5.52 -14.12
C ASP A 43 4.87 -4.74 -15.44
N ASP A 44 3.82 -4.08 -15.94
CA ASP A 44 3.87 -3.21 -17.11
C ASP A 44 4.32 -1.77 -16.79
N LEU A 45 4.39 -1.41 -15.50
CA LEU A 45 4.90 -0.11 -15.09
C LEU A 45 6.44 -0.11 -15.13
N PRO A 46 7.08 0.97 -15.62
CA PRO A 46 8.53 1.09 -15.59
C PRO A 46 9.06 0.82 -14.19
N THR A 47 10.11 -0.02 -14.09
CA THR A 47 10.69 -0.52 -12.84
C THR A 47 11.05 0.58 -11.83
N TYR A 48 11.27 1.81 -12.30
CA TYR A 48 11.62 3.00 -11.52
C TYR A 48 10.53 4.10 -11.51
N SER A 49 9.27 3.75 -11.75
CA SER A 49 8.19 4.73 -11.62
C SER A 49 7.80 4.95 -10.15
N VAL A 50 7.58 6.21 -9.78
CA VAL A 50 7.02 6.60 -8.47
C VAL A 50 5.72 5.84 -8.18
N LEU A 51 4.93 5.54 -9.23
CA LEU A 51 3.71 4.74 -9.16
C LEU A 51 3.97 3.32 -8.62
N ARG A 52 5.05 2.65 -9.04
CA ARG A 52 5.39 1.31 -8.54
C ARG A 52 5.77 1.33 -7.05
N ILE A 53 6.40 2.41 -6.58
CA ILE A 53 6.74 2.60 -5.17
C ILE A 53 5.46 2.81 -4.34
N ILE A 54 4.56 3.66 -4.81
CA ILE A 54 3.27 3.90 -4.16
C ILE A 54 2.45 2.62 -4.11
N GLU A 55 2.40 1.85 -5.20
CA GLU A 55 1.64 0.60 -5.26
C GLU A 55 2.19 -0.47 -4.30
N ARG A 56 3.52 -0.59 -4.19
CA ARG A 56 4.15 -1.48 -3.20
C ARG A 56 3.88 -1.04 -1.77
N ALA A 57 3.92 0.27 -1.50
CA ALA A 57 3.59 0.80 -0.19
C ALA A 57 2.11 0.56 0.15
N ARG A 58 1.20 0.74 -0.81
CA ARG A 58 -0.23 0.47 -0.65
C ARG A 58 -0.48 -1.00 -0.32
N ARG A 59 0.16 -1.91 -1.04
CA ARG A 59 0.06 -3.35 -0.77
C ARG A 59 0.57 -3.74 0.62
N ALA A 60 1.70 -3.19 1.05
CA ALA A 60 2.20 -3.40 2.42
C ALA A 60 1.22 -2.85 3.48
N ALA A 61 0.54 -1.74 3.18
CA ALA A 61 -0.49 -1.19 4.04
C ALA A 61 -1.73 -2.10 4.12
N GLU A 62 -2.19 -2.66 3.01
CA GLU A 62 -3.30 -3.62 2.96
C GLU A 62 -2.98 -4.89 3.75
N GLU A 63 -1.80 -5.47 3.55
CA GLU A 63 -1.36 -6.67 4.27
C GLU A 63 -1.31 -6.43 5.79
N CYS A 64 -0.85 -5.26 6.21
CA CYS A 64 -0.87 -4.84 7.61
C CYS A 64 -2.31 -4.65 8.14
N ALA A 65 -3.17 -3.94 7.42
CA ALA A 65 -4.56 -3.75 7.83
C ALA A 65 -5.32 -5.08 7.99
N ILE A 66 -5.07 -6.06 7.10
CA ILE A 66 -5.63 -7.41 7.17
C ILE A 66 -5.09 -8.17 8.40
N ALA A 67 -3.79 -8.11 8.67
CA ALA A 67 -3.18 -8.79 9.81
C ALA A 67 -3.66 -8.26 11.17
N HIS A 68 -4.19 -7.03 11.21
CA HIS A 68 -4.68 -6.35 12.40
C HIS A 68 -6.22 -6.27 12.47
N ASP A 69 -6.96 -7.02 11.65
CA ASP A 69 -8.44 -7.06 11.60
C ASP A 69 -9.09 -5.67 11.41
N MET A 70 -8.42 -4.76 10.72
CA MET A 70 -8.92 -3.41 10.45
C MET A 70 -9.80 -3.37 9.19
N ILE A 71 -9.68 -4.37 8.30
CA ILE A 71 -10.45 -4.53 7.04
C ILE A 71 -10.79 -5.98 6.71
#